data_AF-A0AAU2CK08-F1
#
_entry.id   AF-A0AAU2CK08-F1
#
_cell.length_a   1.000
_cell.length_b   1.000
_cell.length_c   1.000
_cell.angle_alpha   90.00
_cell.angle_beta   90.00
_cell.angle_gamma   90.00
#
_symmetry.space_group_name_H-M   'P 1'
#
loop_
_entity.id
_entity.type
_entity.pdbx_description
1 polymer ?
#
loop_
_entity_poly.entity_id
_entity_poly.type
_entity_poly.pdbx_seq_one_letter_code
_entity_poly.pdbx_strand_id
1 'polypeptide(L)'
;MALFFQLDVPPDLGPFGGDHLLAFHCRAHNDASEPEIADGRLVPEYWDAPQLPYPRPFWRVLLQQHAVLPTVEPEPSVCALPLTLQPFVDTPNPRGLGAQTFKVGGKPSWAQDPEYYKCACGADLEYLCQVPEGMEFAVHPGQPEQPYSVGADTYGLFLGNEVYLLACPAHCHPAAVWPVNQN
;
A
#
# COMPACT_ATOMS: atom_id res chain seq x y z
N MET A 1 3.18 -4.33 -13.81
CA MET A 1 2.36 -3.61 -12.82
C MET A 1 2.37 -2.14 -13.21
N ALA A 2 1.35 -1.38 -12.83
CA ALA A 2 1.28 0.07 -12.99
C ALA A 2 1.58 0.75 -11.64
N LEU A 3 2.19 1.94 -11.67
CA LEU A 3 2.40 2.76 -10.47
C LEU A 3 1.12 3.55 -10.16
N PHE A 4 0.49 3.27 -9.01
CA PHE A 4 -0.77 3.91 -8.61
C PHE A 4 -0.54 5.19 -7.83
N PHE A 5 0.39 5.15 -6.87
CA PHE A 5 0.86 6.35 -6.17
C PHE A 5 2.31 6.20 -5.75
N GLN A 6 2.96 7.35 -5.61
CA GLN A 6 4.27 7.49 -4.98
C GLN A 6 4.27 8.75 -4.11
N LEU A 7 5.02 8.73 -3.01
CA LEU A 7 5.14 9.88 -2.11
C LEU A 7 6.45 9.83 -1.32
N ASP A 8 6.92 11.00 -0.90
CA ASP A 8 7.97 11.10 0.11
C ASP A 8 7.35 10.98 1.51
N VAL A 9 7.95 10.13 2.34
CA VAL A 9 7.51 9.91 3.70
C VAL A 9 7.97 11.10 4.57
N PRO A 10 7.06 11.74 5.34
CA PRO A 10 7.41 12.86 6.20
C PRO A 10 8.58 12.54 7.14
N PRO A 11 9.55 13.45 7.32
CA PRO A 11 10.80 13.17 8.04
C PRO A 11 10.60 12.86 9.53
N ASP A 12 9.45 13.21 10.10
CA ASP A 12 9.06 12.96 11.48
C ASP A 12 8.41 11.58 11.70
N LEU A 13 8.24 10.78 10.64
CA LEU A 13 7.58 9.48 10.71
C LEU A 13 8.51 8.34 11.15
N GLY A 14 9.10 8.49 12.34
CA GLY A 14 9.86 7.44 13.01
C GLY A 14 10.92 6.79 12.12
N PRO A 15 10.98 5.45 12.03
CA PRO A 15 12.02 4.76 11.26
C PRO A 15 11.93 5.00 9.75
N PHE A 16 10.79 5.43 9.23
CA PHE A 16 10.54 5.59 7.79
C PHE A 16 10.74 7.03 7.30
N GLY A 17 11.06 7.96 8.20
CA GLY A 17 11.14 9.38 7.87
C GLY A 17 12.16 9.68 6.78
N GLY A 18 11.72 10.32 5.70
CA GLY A 18 12.56 10.66 4.54
C GLY A 18 12.72 9.53 3.51
N ASP A 19 12.09 8.39 3.71
CA ASP A 19 12.02 7.34 2.69
C ASP A 19 11.07 7.74 1.54
N HIS A 20 11.16 7.04 0.41
CA HIS A 20 10.24 7.20 -0.71
C HIS A 20 9.39 5.94 -0.89
N LEU A 21 8.07 6.11 -0.86
CA LEU A 21 7.09 5.05 -1.01
C LEU A 21 6.59 5.00 -2.45
N LEU A 22 6.61 3.81 -3.06
CA LEU A 22 5.98 3.52 -4.34
C LEU A 22 5.02 2.34 -4.21
N ALA A 23 3.78 2.50 -4.67
CA ALA A 23 2.77 1.45 -4.65
C ALA A 23 2.39 1.05 -6.08
N PHE A 24 2.77 -0.16 -6.46
CA PHE A 24 2.45 -0.75 -7.76
C PHE A 24 1.37 -1.81 -7.62
N HIS A 25 0.48 -1.85 -8.60
CA HIS A 25 -0.58 -2.86 -8.69
C HIS A 25 -0.81 -3.32 -10.12
N CYS A 26 -1.33 -4.53 -10.28
CA CYS A 26 -1.75 -5.06 -11.56
C CYS A 26 -3.04 -4.37 -12.00
N ARG A 27 -3.10 -4.06 -13.30
CA ARG A 27 -4.27 -3.45 -13.94
C ARG A 27 -5.43 -4.42 -14.14
N ALA A 28 -5.14 -5.72 -14.15
CA ALA A 28 -6.09 -6.78 -14.51
C ALA A 28 -6.46 -7.70 -13.34
N HIS A 29 -5.65 -7.72 -12.28
CA HIS A 29 -5.90 -8.53 -11.10
C HIS A 29 -5.96 -7.57 -9.93
N ASN A 30 -7.05 -7.59 -9.15
CA ASN A 30 -7.26 -6.67 -8.04
C ASN A 30 -7.56 -7.34 -6.70
N ASP A 31 -7.42 -8.66 -6.56
CA ASP A 31 -7.81 -9.35 -5.33
C ASP A 31 -7.11 -8.82 -4.06
N ALA A 32 -7.67 -9.17 -2.89
CA ALA A 32 -6.99 -8.97 -1.62
C ALA A 32 -5.71 -9.82 -1.56
N SER A 33 -4.70 -9.32 -0.87
CA SER A 33 -3.49 -10.08 -0.57
C SER A 33 -3.73 -11.06 0.58
N GLU A 34 -3.28 -12.30 0.39
CA GLU A 34 -3.33 -13.34 1.39
C GLU A 34 -1.92 -13.60 1.96
N PRO A 35 -1.72 -13.50 3.28
CA PRO A 35 -0.41 -13.67 3.90
C PRO A 35 -0.02 -15.15 3.94
N GLU A 36 1.16 -15.47 3.42
CA GLU A 36 1.79 -16.77 3.67
C GLU A 36 2.74 -16.65 4.88
N ILE A 37 2.46 -17.44 5.92
CA ILE A 37 3.15 -17.37 7.22
C ILE A 37 3.83 -18.70 7.52
N ALA A 38 5.11 -18.64 7.90
CA ALA A 38 5.88 -19.77 8.42
C ALA A 38 6.58 -19.34 9.73
N ASP A 39 6.49 -20.15 10.78
CA ASP A 39 7.06 -19.87 12.11
C ASP A 39 6.63 -18.51 12.70
N GLY A 40 5.39 -18.08 12.45
CA GLY A 40 4.83 -16.83 12.98
C GLY A 40 5.35 -15.54 12.32
N ARG A 41 5.97 -15.64 11.14
CA ARG A 41 6.42 -14.52 10.30
C ARG A 41 6.02 -14.75 8.86
N LEU A 42 5.95 -13.66 8.09
CA LEU A 42 5.79 -13.74 6.64
C LEU A 42 6.96 -14.55 6.05
N VAL A 43 6.66 -15.39 5.06
CA VAL A 43 7.69 -16.18 4.36
C VAL A 43 8.74 -15.26 3.72
N PRO A 44 10.00 -15.71 3.57
CA PRO A 44 11.01 -14.96 2.83
C PRO A 44 10.50 -14.55 1.45
N GLU A 45 10.83 -13.33 1.03
CA GLU A 45 10.44 -12.80 -0.29
C GLU A 45 8.92 -12.82 -0.54
N TYR A 46 8.08 -12.67 0.50
CA TYR A 46 6.61 -12.64 0.39
C TYR A 46 6.07 -11.64 -0.65
N TRP A 47 6.83 -10.59 -0.93
CA TRP A 47 6.53 -9.58 -1.96
C TRP A 47 6.70 -10.10 -3.41
N ASP A 48 7.48 -11.16 -3.61
CA ASP A 48 7.70 -11.88 -4.87
C ASP A 48 6.84 -13.16 -4.98
N ALA A 49 6.23 -13.59 -3.87
CA ALA A 49 5.42 -14.80 -3.82
C ALA A 49 4.17 -14.69 -4.74
N PRO A 50 3.75 -15.79 -5.37
CA PRO A 50 2.47 -15.84 -6.07
C PRO A 50 1.33 -15.62 -5.08
N GLN A 51 0.24 -15.04 -5.56
CA GLN A 51 -0.96 -14.80 -4.77
C GLN A 51 -2.11 -15.51 -5.49
N LEU A 52 -2.55 -16.64 -4.93
CA LEU A 52 -3.57 -17.47 -5.57
C LEU A 52 -4.84 -16.63 -5.84
N PRO A 53 -5.50 -16.84 -7.00
CA PRO A 53 -5.25 -17.87 -8.02
C PRO A 53 -4.14 -17.51 -9.05
N TYR A 54 -3.40 -16.42 -8.87
CA TYR A 54 -2.46 -15.91 -9.85
C TYR A 54 -1.05 -16.52 -9.70
N PRO A 55 -0.40 -16.91 -10.82
CA PRO A 55 0.92 -17.56 -10.78
C PRO A 55 2.09 -16.60 -10.53
N ARG A 56 1.82 -15.29 -10.39
CA ARG A 56 2.80 -14.22 -10.19
C ARG A 56 2.22 -13.17 -9.25
N PRO A 57 3.06 -12.40 -8.52
CA PRO A 57 2.57 -11.31 -7.71
C PRO A 57 1.81 -10.30 -8.59
N PHE A 58 0.70 -9.78 -8.07
CA PHE A 58 -0.08 -8.73 -8.72
C PHE A 58 0.11 -7.37 -8.08
N TRP A 59 0.90 -7.26 -7.01
CA TRP A 59 1.23 -6.00 -6.37
C TRP A 59 2.72 -5.95 -6.02
N ARG A 60 3.25 -4.73 -5.84
CA ARG A 60 4.58 -4.49 -5.28
C ARG A 60 4.56 -3.14 -4.57
N VAL A 61 4.94 -3.12 -3.31
CA VAL A 61 5.12 -1.88 -2.56
C VAL A 61 6.60 -1.76 -2.22
N LEU A 62 7.20 -0.62 -2.56
CA LEU A 62 8.61 -0.35 -2.32
C LEU A 62 8.74 0.84 -1.37
N LEU A 63 9.54 0.68 -0.34
CA LEU A 63 10.01 1.74 0.54
C LEU A 63 11.52 1.88 0.37
N GLN A 64 11.95 2.95 -0.30
CA GLN A 64 13.33 3.17 -0.68
C GLN A 64 14.00 4.18 0.26
N GLN A 65 15.05 3.73 0.95
CA GLN A 65 15.93 4.62 1.67
C GLN A 65 16.79 5.40 0.68
N HIS A 66 16.91 6.72 0.87
CA HIS A 66 17.78 7.59 0.05
C HIS A 66 17.44 7.57 -1.45
N ALA A 67 16.16 7.45 -1.81
CA ALA A 67 15.74 7.44 -3.21
C ALA A 67 16.18 8.72 -3.94
N VAL A 68 16.71 8.54 -5.15
CA VAL A 68 17.18 9.65 -6.00
C VAL A 68 16.02 10.09 -6.89
N LEU A 69 15.23 11.03 -6.36
CA LEU A 69 14.11 11.71 -7.02
C LEU A 69 12.92 10.79 -7.43
N PRO A 70 11.68 11.29 -7.33
CA PRO A 70 10.50 10.56 -7.79
C PRO A 70 10.62 10.14 -9.27
N THR A 71 9.89 9.10 -9.67
CA THR A 71 9.81 8.75 -11.09
C THR A 71 9.19 9.91 -11.84
N VAL A 72 9.98 10.59 -12.68
CA VAL A 72 9.56 11.78 -13.45
C VAL A 72 8.62 11.41 -14.60
N GLU A 73 8.69 10.16 -15.07
CA GLU A 73 7.83 9.65 -16.14
C GLU A 73 6.45 9.27 -15.60
N PRO A 74 5.36 9.87 -16.11
CA PRO A 74 4.01 9.47 -15.74
C PRO A 74 3.72 8.01 -16.10
N GLU A 75 3.03 7.30 -15.22
CA GLU A 75 2.54 5.95 -15.51
C GLU A 75 1.53 5.99 -16.68
N PRO A 76 1.78 5.30 -17.81
CA PRO A 76 0.92 5.39 -18.99
C PRO A 76 -0.50 4.81 -18.80
N SER A 77 -0.71 4.02 -17.75
CA SER A 77 -1.97 3.34 -17.50
C SER A 77 -2.93 4.13 -16.60
N VAL A 78 -2.43 5.08 -15.81
CA VAL A 78 -3.19 5.81 -14.80
C VAL A 78 -3.01 7.30 -15.04
N CYS A 79 -4.08 8.08 -14.93
CA CYS A 79 -4.01 9.53 -15.01
C CYS A 79 -3.21 10.07 -13.82
N ALA A 80 -1.98 10.51 -14.06
CA ALA A 80 -1.14 11.09 -13.03
C ALA A 80 -1.76 12.38 -12.46
N LEU A 81 -2.08 12.38 -11.17
CA LEU A 81 -2.53 13.55 -10.42
C LEU A 81 -1.52 13.87 -9.31
N PRO A 82 -1.31 15.16 -8.97
CA PRO A 82 -0.46 15.52 -7.84
C PRO A 82 -1.03 14.98 -6.52
N LEU A 83 -0.24 14.19 -5.81
CA LEU A 83 -0.52 13.80 -4.43
C LEU A 83 0.21 14.76 -3.48
N THR A 84 -0.53 15.64 -2.81
CA THR A 84 0.04 16.61 -1.87
C THR A 84 -0.31 16.21 -0.45
N LEU A 85 0.70 15.89 0.36
CA LEU A 85 0.53 15.65 1.79
C LEU A 85 0.42 16.97 2.54
N GLN A 86 -0.51 17.04 3.48
CA GLN A 86 -0.68 18.18 4.38
C GLN A 86 -0.58 17.69 5.83
N PRO A 87 0.05 18.46 6.73
CA PRO A 87 0.04 18.15 8.15
C PRO A 87 -1.40 18.01 8.66
N PHE A 88 -1.64 16.94 9.40
CA PHE A 88 -2.96 16.61 9.93
C PHE A 88 -2.82 16.04 11.34
N VAL A 89 -3.72 16.46 12.25
CA VAL A 89 -3.80 15.89 13.59
C VAL A 89 -4.84 14.78 13.58
N ASP A 90 -4.36 13.54 13.54
CA ASP A 90 -5.22 12.37 13.59
C ASP A 90 -5.80 12.19 15.00
N THR A 91 -7.07 12.57 15.16
CA THR A 91 -7.79 12.50 16.45
C THR A 91 -8.60 11.21 16.47
N PRO A 92 -8.20 10.20 17.27
CA PRO A 92 -8.89 8.93 17.28
C PRO A 92 -10.32 9.06 17.81
N ASN A 93 -11.24 8.29 17.26
CA ASN A 93 -12.62 8.20 17.74
C ASN A 93 -12.68 7.48 19.11
N PRO A 94 -13.85 7.37 19.76
CA PRO A 94 -13.99 6.70 21.06
C PRO A 94 -13.56 5.22 21.10
N ARG A 95 -13.43 4.57 19.94
CA ARG A 95 -12.91 3.20 19.81
C ARG A 95 -11.39 3.17 19.61
N GLY A 96 -10.74 4.32 19.57
CA GLY A 96 -9.29 4.44 19.36
C GLY A 96 -8.85 4.38 17.89
N LEU A 97 -9.78 4.35 16.94
CA LEU A 97 -9.51 4.30 15.50
C LEU A 97 -9.24 5.70 14.95
N GLY A 98 -8.24 5.86 14.08
CA GLY A 98 -7.97 7.14 13.42
C GLY A 98 -8.96 7.49 12.32
N ALA A 99 -8.72 8.59 11.61
CA ALA A 99 -9.54 9.03 10.48
C ALA A 99 -9.48 8.05 9.30
N GLN A 100 -10.62 7.77 8.68
CA GLN A 100 -10.76 6.97 7.45
C GLN A 100 -10.48 7.85 6.22
N THR A 101 -9.21 8.06 5.92
CA THR A 101 -8.77 8.90 4.81
C THR A 101 -7.39 8.43 4.35
N PHE A 102 -6.95 8.90 3.18
CA PHE A 102 -5.58 8.67 2.75
C PHE A 102 -4.64 9.38 3.70
N LYS A 103 -3.76 8.64 4.35
CA LYS A 103 -2.80 9.23 5.30
C LYS A 103 -1.53 8.41 5.43
N VAL A 104 -0.47 9.14 5.75
CA VAL A 104 0.86 8.60 6.03
C VAL A 104 1.13 8.86 7.51
N GLY A 105 1.36 7.80 8.28
CA GLY A 105 1.41 7.87 9.74
C GLY A 105 0.05 8.10 10.40
N GLY A 106 0.10 8.47 11.68
CA GLY A 106 -1.08 8.57 12.54
C GLY A 106 -1.52 7.20 13.07
N LYS A 107 -2.79 7.07 13.46
CA LYS A 107 -3.36 5.79 13.91
C LYS A 107 -4.15 5.16 12.77
N PRO A 108 -3.91 3.89 12.39
CA PRO A 108 -4.77 3.21 11.42
C PRO A 108 -6.24 3.23 11.87
N SER A 109 -7.16 3.36 10.92
CA SER A 109 -8.60 3.38 11.18
C SER A 109 -9.25 2.00 11.18
N TRP A 110 -8.47 0.92 11.34
CA TRP A 110 -8.86 -0.51 11.25
C TRP A 110 -10.35 -0.76 11.03
N ALA A 111 -10.70 -1.20 9.83
CA ALA A 111 -12.09 -1.48 9.45
C ALA A 111 -12.61 -2.73 10.16
N GLN A 112 -11.71 -3.68 10.41
CA GLN A 112 -11.92 -4.91 11.17
C GLN A 112 -10.98 -4.96 12.38
N ASP A 113 -10.78 -6.14 12.98
CA ASP A 113 -9.79 -6.29 14.05
C ASP A 113 -8.38 -5.95 13.54
N PRO A 114 -7.54 -5.27 14.34
CA PRO A 114 -6.17 -4.95 13.95
C PRO A 114 -5.35 -6.20 13.64
N GLU A 115 -4.63 -6.16 12.51
CA GLU A 115 -3.73 -7.23 12.12
C GLU A 115 -2.27 -6.82 12.26
N TYR A 116 -1.47 -7.76 12.75
CA TYR A 116 -0.05 -7.54 13.03
C TYR A 116 0.76 -8.68 12.42
N TYR A 117 1.86 -8.32 11.77
CA TYR A 117 2.69 -9.26 11.04
C TYR A 117 4.16 -9.07 11.42
N LYS A 118 4.91 -10.18 11.45
CA LYS A 118 6.37 -10.14 11.51
C LYS A 118 6.93 -10.27 10.11
N CYS A 119 7.88 -9.41 9.79
CA CYS A 119 8.67 -9.52 8.57
C CYS A 119 9.45 -10.84 8.53
N ALA A 120 9.86 -11.27 7.34
CA ALA A 120 10.72 -12.44 7.17
C ALA A 120 12.04 -12.35 7.98
N CYS A 121 12.57 -11.13 8.18
CA CYS A 121 13.75 -10.91 9.01
C CYS A 121 13.50 -11.03 10.53
N GLY A 122 12.23 -11.14 10.95
CA GLY A 122 11.81 -11.29 12.34
C GLY A 122 11.36 -10.00 13.04
N ALA A 123 11.55 -8.82 12.43
CA ALA A 123 11.05 -7.55 12.96
C ALA A 123 9.52 -7.48 12.87
N ASP A 124 8.87 -6.89 13.88
CA ASP A 124 7.45 -6.55 13.78
C ASP A 124 7.27 -5.46 12.70
N LEU A 125 6.32 -5.65 11.79
CA LEU A 125 5.99 -4.65 10.79
C LEU A 125 5.24 -3.50 11.47
N GLU A 126 5.59 -2.27 11.10
CA GLU A 126 5.01 -1.05 11.64
C GLU A 126 4.16 -0.35 10.60
N TYR A 127 3.06 0.25 11.03
CA TYR A 127 2.15 0.97 10.15
C TYR A 127 2.83 2.20 9.54
N LEU A 128 2.69 2.33 8.22
CA LEU A 128 3.27 3.42 7.42
C LEU A 128 2.18 4.31 6.79
N CYS A 129 1.23 3.70 6.10
CA CYS A 129 0.29 4.43 5.23
C CYS A 129 -1.04 3.69 5.15
N GLN A 130 -2.12 4.44 4.95
CA GLN A 130 -3.47 3.93 4.74
C GLN A 130 -4.05 4.51 3.45
N VAL A 131 -4.70 3.65 2.69
CA VAL A 131 -5.54 4.02 1.54
C VAL A 131 -7.00 3.69 1.90
N PRO A 132 -7.92 4.67 1.82
CA PRO A 132 -9.29 4.48 2.24
C PRO A 132 -10.04 3.54 1.29
N GLU A 133 -11.01 2.83 1.82
CA GLU A 133 -11.96 2.03 1.05
C GLU A 133 -12.56 2.87 -0.09
N GLY A 134 -12.70 2.26 -1.26
CA GLY A 134 -13.29 2.89 -2.44
C GLY A 134 -12.44 4.02 -3.05
N MET A 135 -11.18 4.18 -2.65
CA MET A 135 -10.29 5.13 -3.33
C MET A 135 -9.96 4.64 -4.75
N GLU A 136 -10.39 5.43 -5.73
CA GLU A 136 -10.25 5.15 -7.15
C GLU A 136 -9.13 5.95 -7.81
N PHE A 137 -8.53 5.36 -8.85
CA PHE A 137 -7.49 5.95 -9.67
C PHE A 137 -7.98 6.03 -11.11
N ALA A 138 -8.16 7.25 -11.61
CA ALA A 138 -8.62 7.48 -12.98
C ALA A 138 -7.63 6.90 -14.01
N VAL A 139 -8.13 6.28 -15.07
CA VAL A 139 -7.29 5.68 -16.13
C VAL A 139 -7.41 6.44 -17.45
N HIS A 140 -6.40 6.31 -18.30
CA HIS A 140 -6.46 6.87 -19.64
C HIS A 140 -7.48 6.10 -20.51
N PRO A 141 -8.11 6.75 -21.50
CA PRO A 141 -9.00 6.07 -22.44
C PRO A 141 -8.32 4.89 -23.15
N GLY A 142 -9.03 3.78 -23.29
CA GLY A 142 -8.55 2.57 -23.98
C GLY A 142 -7.73 1.62 -23.12
N GLN A 143 -7.56 1.91 -21.83
CA GLN A 143 -7.04 0.94 -20.86
C GLN A 143 -8.05 -0.20 -20.64
N PRO A 144 -7.58 -1.42 -20.34
CA PRO A 144 -8.47 -2.55 -20.06
C PRO A 144 -9.27 -2.27 -18.78
N GLU A 145 -10.54 -2.66 -18.76
CA GLU A 145 -11.35 -2.65 -17.54
C GLU A 145 -10.72 -3.59 -16.49
N GLN A 146 -10.68 -3.13 -15.24
CA GLN A 146 -10.23 -3.95 -14.12
C GLN A 146 -11.45 -4.67 -13.53
N PRO A 147 -11.39 -5.99 -13.27
CA PRO A 147 -12.47 -6.68 -12.59
C PRO A 147 -12.82 -6.00 -11.26
N TYR A 148 -14.12 -5.87 -10.97
CA TYR A 148 -14.64 -5.28 -9.72
C TYR A 148 -14.23 -3.83 -9.46
N SER A 149 -13.82 -3.07 -10.49
CA SER A 149 -13.78 -1.61 -10.37
C SER A 149 -15.21 -1.05 -10.35
N VAL A 150 -15.38 0.12 -9.72
CA VAL A 150 -16.67 0.81 -9.65
C VAL A 150 -17.07 1.39 -11.02
N GLY A 151 -16.07 1.75 -11.85
CA GLY A 151 -16.26 2.29 -13.19
C GLY A 151 -15.29 1.70 -14.21
N ALA A 152 -15.63 1.85 -15.50
CA ALA A 152 -14.81 1.41 -16.62
C ALA A 152 -13.59 2.32 -16.86
N ASP A 153 -13.57 3.50 -16.24
CA ASP A 153 -12.55 4.55 -16.35
C ASP A 153 -11.75 4.74 -15.04
N THR A 154 -11.89 3.80 -14.10
CA THR A 154 -11.14 3.81 -12.84
C THR A 154 -10.55 2.44 -12.52
N TYR A 155 -9.39 2.46 -11.87
CA TYR A 155 -8.82 1.30 -11.19
C TYR A 155 -8.93 1.46 -9.69
N GLY A 156 -9.16 0.33 -9.00
CA GLY A 156 -9.06 0.20 -7.55
C GLY A 156 -7.81 -0.58 -7.15
N LEU A 157 -7.44 -0.44 -5.88
CA LEU A 157 -6.44 -1.27 -5.21
C LEU A 157 -7.14 -2.33 -4.36
N PHE A 158 -6.69 -3.59 -4.43
CA PHE A 158 -7.13 -4.67 -3.54
C PHE A 158 -8.66 -4.76 -3.32
N LEU A 159 -9.44 -4.93 -4.41
CA LEU A 159 -10.91 -5.00 -4.45
C LEU A 159 -11.61 -3.72 -3.97
N GLY A 160 -10.89 -2.60 -3.87
CA GLY A 160 -11.40 -1.37 -3.28
C GLY A 160 -11.47 -1.42 -1.76
N ASN A 161 -10.88 -2.43 -1.12
CA ASN A 161 -10.80 -2.54 0.34
C ASN A 161 -10.02 -1.36 0.95
N GLU A 162 -10.20 -1.16 2.25
CA GLU A 162 -9.31 -0.34 3.06
C GLU A 162 -7.93 -1.02 3.14
N VAL A 163 -6.86 -0.30 2.81
CA VAL A 163 -5.50 -0.85 2.73
C VAL A 163 -4.60 -0.22 3.77
N TYR A 164 -3.95 -1.03 4.59
CA TYR A 164 -2.93 -0.60 5.54
C TYR A 164 -1.57 -1.14 5.11
N LEU A 165 -0.62 -0.25 4.80
CA LEU A 165 0.74 -0.64 4.48
C LEU A 165 1.55 -0.75 5.77
N LEU A 166 2.02 -1.95 6.08
CA LEU A 166 2.90 -2.23 7.21
C LEU A 166 4.32 -2.49 6.70
N ALA A 167 5.28 -1.64 7.06
CA ALA A 167 6.66 -1.70 6.59
C ALA A 167 7.63 -2.24 7.64
N CYS A 168 8.72 -2.84 7.19
CA CYS A 168 9.76 -3.38 8.06
C CYS A 168 10.66 -2.23 8.59
N PRO A 169 10.66 -1.93 9.90
CA PRO A 169 11.46 -0.83 10.46
C PRO A 169 12.97 -1.09 10.42
N ALA A 170 13.39 -2.32 10.12
CA ALA A 170 14.80 -2.68 9.94
C ALA A 170 15.30 -2.51 8.50
N HIS A 171 14.42 -2.11 7.56
CA HIS A 171 14.72 -1.94 6.13
C HIS A 171 15.46 -3.13 5.51
N CYS A 172 15.10 -4.35 5.92
CA CYS A 172 15.82 -5.55 5.49
C CYS A 172 15.74 -5.78 3.97
N HIS A 173 14.72 -5.20 3.31
CA HIS A 173 14.58 -5.16 1.86
C HIS A 173 13.63 -4.00 1.48
N PRO A 174 13.81 -3.30 0.34
CA PRO A 174 12.91 -2.23 -0.06
C PRO A 174 11.46 -2.67 -0.25
N ALA A 175 11.25 -3.92 -0.66
CA ALA A 175 9.91 -4.49 -0.82
C ALA A 175 9.36 -5.14 0.46
N ALA A 176 10.01 -4.96 1.62
CA ALA A 176 9.55 -5.48 2.90
C ALA A 176 8.39 -4.65 3.48
N VAL A 177 7.31 -4.57 2.70
CA VAL A 177 6.05 -3.90 3.03
C VAL A 177 4.91 -4.87 2.74
N TRP A 178 4.03 -5.07 3.73
CA TRP A 178 2.84 -5.92 3.62
C TRP A 178 1.58 -5.05 3.53
N PRO A 179 0.77 -5.19 2.48
CA PRO A 179 -0.56 -4.60 2.43
C PRO A 179 -1.54 -5.47 3.23
N VAL A 180 -2.17 -4.91 4.26
CA VAL A 180 -3.33 -5.52 4.91
C VAL A 180 -4.58 -4.97 4.25
N ASN A 181 -5.54 -5.83 3.88
CA ASN A 181 -6.79 -5.41 3.25
C ASN A 181 -7.98 -5.74 4.14
N GLN A 182 -8.86 -4.79 4.38
CA GLN A 182 -10.05 -4.97 5.22
C GLN A 182 -11.29 -4.31 4.60
N ASN A 183 -12.46 -4.87 4.88
CA ASN A 183 -13.77 -4.39 4.42
C ASN A 183 -14.85 -4.46 5.52
#